data_AF-A0A433TE76-F1
#
_entry.id   AF-A0A433TE76-F1
#
_cell.length_a   1.000
_cell.length_b   1.000
_cell.length_c   1.000
_cell.angle_alpha   90.00
_cell.angle_beta   90.00
_cell.angle_gamma   90.00
#
_symmetry.space_group_name_H-M   'P 1'
#
loop_
_entity.id
_entity.type
_entity.pdbx_description
1 polymer ?
#
loop_
_entity_poly.entity_id
_entity_poly.type
_entity_poly.pdbx_seq_one_letter_code
_entity_poly.pdbx_strand_id
1 'polypeptide(L)'
;MTRGKWVPRSYTKKEMDTLSEFVRMSREQHFLPPSLERPDGLCGNVTFSHLAGKMHNLLWFRALCDPQGSNPCCFNNKCTGGLSVQECQCPHCYDMRQPIHAEFATWVPSDPVCKIKQFHNKTDTCQMLGNSTVLMIGDSFMRHVYIALLSLLRSDLPHGPKVAKATSVQRFMCRGDYIYQQRCHALLDRDTNHCKNTTKLKFYEYISSKEGPVILNTITKLRDIPNSYVFLGIGIHDDFHFNIIAATSFGVA
;
A
#
# COMPACT_ATOMS: atom_id res chain seq x y z
N MET A 1 5.87 -13.02 10.30
CA MET A 1 5.56 -11.86 11.17
C MET A 1 4.05 -11.76 11.43
N THR A 2 3.41 -12.82 11.91
CA THR A 2 1.94 -12.83 12.14
C THR A 2 1.56 -12.60 13.61
N ARG A 3 2.54 -12.64 14.53
CA ARG A 3 2.36 -12.44 15.97
C ARG A 3 2.97 -11.11 16.40
N GLY A 4 2.11 -10.12 16.63
CA GLY A 4 2.48 -8.77 17.04
C GLY A 4 1.24 -7.90 17.21
N LYS A 5 1.46 -6.60 17.46
CA LYS A 5 0.39 -5.61 17.55
C LYS A 5 0.83 -4.27 16.97
N TRP A 6 -0.13 -3.54 16.44
CA TRP A 6 0.06 -2.13 16.11
C TRP A 6 0.02 -1.31 17.40
N VAL A 7 1.08 -0.51 17.61
CA VAL A 7 1.18 0.43 18.73
C VAL A 7 1.00 1.84 18.16
N PRO A 8 -0.11 2.53 18.48
CA PRO A 8 -0.36 3.86 17.98
C PRO A 8 0.59 4.88 18.63
N ARG A 9 0.89 5.96 17.90
CA ARG A 9 1.53 7.17 18.43
C ARG A 9 0.52 8.32 18.46
N SER A 10 0.80 9.31 19.29
CA SER A 10 0.10 10.59 19.19
C SER A 10 0.40 11.27 17.86
N TYR A 11 -0.60 11.99 17.34
CA TYR A 11 -0.51 12.81 16.14
C TYR A 11 -1.17 14.16 16.39
N THR A 12 -0.73 15.16 15.65
CA THR A 12 -1.32 16.49 15.66
C THR A 12 -2.58 16.54 14.79
N LYS A 13 -3.45 17.52 15.03
CA LYS A 13 -4.61 17.77 14.17
C LYS A 13 -4.20 17.97 12.71
N LYS A 14 -3.11 18.71 12.46
CA LYS A 14 -2.58 18.95 11.11
C LYS A 14 -2.16 17.67 10.39
N GLU A 15 -1.53 16.73 11.09
CA GLU A 15 -1.19 15.41 10.52
C GLU A 15 -2.45 14.64 10.12
N MET A 16 -3.45 14.61 11.00
CA MET A 16 -4.73 13.94 10.72
C MET A 16 -5.49 14.60 9.56
N ASP A 17 -5.52 15.93 9.49
CA ASP A 17 -6.15 16.67 8.40
C ASP A 17 -5.46 16.36 7.05
N THR A 18 -4.12 16.29 7.05
CA THR A 18 -3.33 15.96 5.86
C THR A 18 -3.62 14.54 5.38
N LEU A 19 -3.65 13.57 6.30
CA LEU A 19 -3.96 12.17 5.98
C LEU A 19 -5.39 12.02 5.47
N SER A 20 -6.35 12.66 6.15
CA SER A 20 -7.77 12.63 5.78
C SER A 20 -7.99 13.17 4.37
N GLU A 21 -7.28 14.25 4.01
CA GLU A 21 -7.32 14.83 2.67
C GLU A 21 -6.71 13.88 1.62
N PHE A 22 -5.56 13.26 1.91
CA PHE A 22 -4.97 12.26 1.03
C PHE A 22 -5.91 11.07 0.78
N VAL A 23 -6.52 10.54 1.84
CA VAL A 23 -7.49 9.43 1.76
C VAL A 23 -8.74 9.85 1.00
N ARG A 24 -9.25 11.07 1.20
CA ARG A 24 -10.37 11.63 0.44
C ARG A 24 -10.06 11.70 -1.06
N MET A 25 -8.93 12.31 -1.43
CA MET A 25 -8.53 12.42 -2.84
C MET A 25 -8.32 11.04 -3.49
N SER A 26 -7.77 10.08 -2.74
CA SER A 26 -7.58 8.72 -3.25
C SER A 26 -8.92 8.03 -3.52
N ARG A 27 -9.92 8.23 -2.65
CA ARG A 27 -11.30 7.75 -2.85
C ARG A 27 -11.96 8.38 -4.08
N GLU A 28 -11.79 9.69 -4.27
CA GLU A 28 -12.36 10.41 -5.41
C GLU A 28 -11.80 9.94 -6.76
N GLN A 29 -10.51 9.58 -6.82
CA GLN A 29 -9.92 8.96 -8.01
C GLN A 29 -10.59 7.62 -8.38
N HIS A 30 -11.21 6.96 -7.41
CA HIS A 30 -12.00 5.75 -7.59
C HIS A 30 -13.51 6.01 -7.61
N PHE A 31 -13.94 7.26 -7.83
CA PHE A 31 -15.36 7.65 -7.90
C PHE A 31 -16.18 7.27 -6.66
N LEU A 32 -15.52 7.06 -5.52
CA LEU A 32 -16.19 6.76 -4.27
C LEU A 32 -16.81 8.05 -3.69
N PRO A 33 -17.98 7.94 -3.04
CA PRO A 33 -18.61 9.09 -2.41
C PRO A 33 -17.73 9.65 -1.28
N PRO A 34 -17.83 10.97 -0.99
CA PRO A 34 -17.10 11.60 0.11
C PRO A 34 -17.40 10.95 1.47
N SER A 35 -18.66 10.58 1.70
CA SER A 35 -19.08 9.73 2.82
C SER A 35 -19.11 8.27 2.38
N LEU A 36 -18.53 7.40 3.20
CA LEU A 36 -18.65 5.96 3.01
C LEU A 36 -19.89 5.38 3.72
N GLU A 37 -20.63 6.21 4.46
CA GLU A 37 -21.94 5.86 5.01
C GLU A 37 -23.04 6.05 3.97
N ARG A 38 -23.90 5.05 3.85
CA ARG A 38 -25.08 5.14 2.99
C ARG A 38 -26.22 5.87 3.70
N PRO A 39 -27.04 6.65 2.96
CA PRO A 39 -28.21 7.32 3.53
C PRO A 39 -29.26 6.38 4.14
N ASP A 40 -29.32 5.12 3.72
CA ASP A 40 -30.22 4.10 4.27
C ASP A 40 -29.63 3.33 5.46
N GLY A 41 -28.46 3.74 5.94
CA GLY A 41 -27.79 3.14 7.09
C GLY A 41 -27.27 1.73 6.87
N LEU A 42 -27.24 1.23 5.62
CA LEU A 42 -26.68 -0.08 5.31
C LEU A 42 -25.16 -0.04 5.20
N CYS A 43 -24.50 -1.10 5.67
CA CYS A 43 -23.05 -1.26 5.68
C CYS A 43 -22.65 -2.72 5.38
N GLY A 44 -21.36 -3.03 5.29
CA GLY A 44 -20.90 -4.42 5.17
C GLY A 44 -21.07 -4.97 3.76
N ASN A 45 -21.76 -6.10 3.58
CA ASN A 45 -21.83 -6.78 2.27
C ASN A 45 -22.73 -6.08 1.23
N VAL A 46 -22.96 -4.78 1.37
CA VAL A 46 -23.64 -3.92 0.39
C VAL A 46 -22.67 -2.87 -0.16
N THR A 47 -22.81 -2.54 -1.43
CA THR A 47 -22.08 -1.43 -2.08
C THR A 47 -23.00 -0.21 -2.21
N PHE A 48 -22.61 0.87 -2.91
CA PHE A 48 -23.46 2.03 -3.16
C PHE A 48 -24.31 1.84 -4.43
N SER A 49 -25.64 1.94 -4.31
CA SER A 49 -26.57 1.69 -5.43
C SER A 49 -26.35 2.61 -6.63
N HIS A 50 -25.97 3.88 -6.40
CA HIS A 50 -25.71 4.85 -7.46
C HIS A 50 -24.42 4.60 -8.26
N LEU A 51 -23.55 3.70 -7.78
CA LEU A 51 -22.33 3.26 -8.46
C LEU A 51 -22.54 2.02 -9.33
N ALA A 52 -23.69 1.34 -9.20
CA ALA A 52 -24.00 0.16 -10.01
C ALA A 52 -24.03 0.51 -11.51
N GLY A 53 -23.23 -0.19 -12.32
CA GLY A 53 -23.21 -0.06 -13.78
C GLY A 53 -22.45 1.12 -14.39
N LYS A 54 -21.83 2.01 -13.58
CA LYS A 54 -21.15 3.22 -14.11
C LYS A 54 -19.67 3.05 -14.46
N MET A 55 -19.03 2.01 -13.94
CA MET A 55 -17.70 1.49 -14.30
C MET A 55 -17.68 0.02 -13.89
N HIS A 56 -16.70 -0.79 -14.35
CA HIS A 56 -16.49 -2.19 -13.95
C HIS A 56 -16.63 -2.39 -12.43
N ASN A 57 -17.88 -2.53 -11.99
CA ASN A 57 -18.36 -2.95 -10.71
C ASN A 57 -17.34 -2.77 -9.58
N LEU A 58 -17.24 -1.54 -9.04
CA LEU A 58 -16.67 -1.27 -7.71
C LEU A 58 -17.46 -1.99 -6.58
N LEU A 59 -18.13 -3.10 -6.89
CA LEU A 59 -18.88 -3.99 -6.00
C LEU A 59 -18.00 -4.53 -4.86
N TRP A 60 -16.68 -4.49 -5.02
CA TRP A 60 -15.73 -4.84 -3.97
C TRP A 60 -15.63 -3.77 -2.88
N PHE A 61 -15.95 -2.51 -3.18
CA PHE A 61 -16.08 -1.47 -2.16
C PHE A 61 -17.40 -1.61 -1.41
N ARG A 62 -17.25 -1.84 -0.11
CA ARG A 62 -18.32 -2.02 0.85
C ARG A 62 -18.67 -0.70 1.51
N ALA A 63 -19.96 -0.46 1.73
CA ALA A 63 -20.40 0.67 2.52
C ALA A 63 -19.94 0.50 3.98
N LEU A 64 -19.51 1.59 4.59
CA LEU A 64 -19.02 1.65 5.96
C LEU A 64 -19.98 2.51 6.80
N CYS A 65 -19.76 2.57 8.11
CA CYS A 65 -20.46 3.53 8.97
C CYS A 65 -19.59 4.76 9.22
N ASP A 66 -20.18 5.89 9.59
CA ASP A 66 -19.40 7.06 9.96
C ASP A 66 -18.68 6.80 11.31
N PRO A 67 -17.34 6.82 11.35
CA PRO A 67 -16.59 6.65 12.59
C PRO A 67 -16.86 7.74 13.64
N GLN A 68 -17.31 8.92 13.21
CA GLN A 68 -17.64 10.06 14.08
C GLN A 68 -19.16 10.24 14.26
N GLY A 69 -19.97 9.39 13.61
CA GLY A 69 -21.43 9.44 13.67
C GLY A 69 -22.00 8.82 14.95
N SER A 70 -23.31 8.92 15.12
CA SER A 70 -24.04 8.29 16.21
C SER A 70 -24.12 6.76 16.09
N ASN A 71 -23.85 6.21 14.90
CA ASN A 71 -23.97 4.78 14.58
C ASN A 71 -22.66 4.19 13.99
N PRO A 72 -21.54 4.17 14.73
CA PRO A 72 -20.23 3.84 14.17
C PRO A 72 -19.98 2.34 13.93
N CYS A 73 -20.84 1.45 14.40
CA CYS A 73 -20.62 0.00 14.33
C CYS A 73 -21.48 -0.63 13.23
N CYS A 74 -20.84 -1.40 12.35
CA CYS A 74 -21.54 -2.17 11.33
C CYS A 74 -21.92 -3.55 11.86
N PHE A 75 -23.21 -3.76 12.16
CA PHE A 75 -23.76 -5.01 12.68
C PHE A 75 -24.90 -5.50 11.79
N ASN A 76 -24.85 -6.77 11.35
CA ASN A 76 -25.85 -7.35 10.45
C ASN A 76 -26.18 -6.47 9.22
N ASN A 77 -25.13 -5.92 8.60
CA ASN A 77 -25.19 -5.00 7.46
C ASN A 77 -25.96 -3.70 7.73
N LYS A 78 -26.07 -3.26 9.00
CA LYS A 78 -26.63 -1.97 9.40
C LYS A 78 -25.70 -1.21 10.33
N CYS A 79 -25.67 0.10 10.18
CA CYS A 79 -25.00 0.99 11.12
C CYS A 79 -25.80 1.08 12.42
N THR A 80 -25.12 0.89 13.53
CA THR A 80 -25.68 0.83 14.89
C THR A 80 -24.84 1.65 15.86
N GLY A 81 -25.46 2.14 16.93
CA GLY A 81 -24.81 2.96 17.95
C GLY A 81 -23.83 2.23 18.85
N GLY A 82 -23.77 0.90 18.78
CA GLY A 82 -22.95 0.11 19.70
C GLY A 82 -23.47 0.14 21.13
N LEU A 83 -24.80 0.06 21.29
CA LEU A 83 -25.48 0.05 22.58
C LEU A 83 -25.17 -1.25 23.35
N SER A 84 -24.87 -2.32 22.62
CA SER A 84 -24.35 -3.56 23.19
C SER A 84 -22.93 -3.86 22.70
N VAL A 85 -22.14 -4.57 23.51
CA VAL A 85 -20.80 -5.05 23.12
C VAL A 85 -20.87 -5.89 21.83
N GLN A 86 -21.96 -6.65 21.65
CA GLN A 86 -22.15 -7.54 20.50
C GLN A 86 -22.29 -6.78 19.18
N GLU A 87 -22.81 -5.55 19.18
CA GLU A 87 -22.96 -4.74 17.96
C GLU A 87 -21.62 -4.27 17.39
N CYS A 88 -20.55 -4.22 18.21
CA CYS A 88 -19.24 -3.73 17.78
C CYS A 88 -18.11 -4.78 17.87
N GLN A 89 -18.28 -5.87 18.64
CA GLN A 89 -17.21 -6.84 18.94
C GLN A 89 -17.56 -8.32 18.63
N CYS A 90 -18.61 -8.55 17.85
CA CYS A 90 -18.93 -9.85 17.27
C CYS A 90 -17.95 -10.25 16.13
N PRO A 91 -17.90 -11.55 15.75
CA PRO A 91 -16.98 -12.05 14.72
C PRO A 91 -17.14 -11.44 13.32
N HIS A 92 -18.31 -10.85 13.02
CA HIS A 92 -18.67 -10.35 11.68
C HIS A 92 -19.11 -8.88 11.68
N CYS A 93 -18.89 -8.16 12.77
CA CYS A 93 -19.11 -6.72 12.82
C CYS A 93 -17.80 -5.95 12.80
N TYR A 94 -17.92 -4.67 12.50
CA TYR A 94 -16.77 -3.78 12.36
C TYR A 94 -17.05 -2.46 13.07
N ASP A 95 -16.23 -2.13 14.05
CA ASP A 95 -16.26 -0.83 14.73
C ASP A 95 -15.40 0.18 13.97
N MET A 96 -16.05 1.15 13.33
CA MET A 96 -15.36 2.16 12.52
C MET A 96 -14.55 3.14 13.36
N ARG A 97 -14.65 3.14 14.70
CA ARG A 97 -13.83 4.00 15.59
C ARG A 97 -12.44 3.44 15.86
N GLN A 98 -12.18 2.18 15.51
CA GLN A 98 -10.89 1.53 15.75
C GLN A 98 -9.88 1.53 14.58
N PRO A 99 -10.00 2.28 13.46
CA PRO A 99 -9.00 2.23 12.42
C PRO A 99 -7.70 2.83 12.94
N ILE A 100 -6.68 2.00 12.96
CA ILE A 100 -5.31 2.44 13.15
C ILE A 100 -4.79 2.83 11.76
N HIS A 101 -4.58 4.13 11.55
CA HIS A 101 -3.81 4.60 10.41
C HIS A 101 -2.36 4.13 10.58
N ALA A 102 -1.85 3.41 9.58
CA ALA A 102 -0.49 2.86 9.63
C ALA A 102 0.57 3.97 9.75
N GLU A 103 0.27 5.16 9.23
CA GLU A 103 1.08 6.38 9.33
C GLU A 103 1.25 6.85 10.79
N PHE A 104 0.32 6.45 11.66
CA PHE A 104 0.27 6.79 13.08
C PHE A 104 0.48 5.58 13.99
N ALA A 105 1.01 4.48 13.46
CA ALA A 105 1.30 3.30 14.27
C ALA A 105 2.56 2.55 13.84
N THR A 106 3.12 1.80 14.78
CA THR A 106 4.26 0.91 14.54
C THR A 106 3.85 -0.52 14.86
N TRP A 107 4.18 -1.45 13.96
CA TRP A 107 4.04 -2.87 14.25
C TRP A 107 5.15 -3.33 15.18
N VAL A 108 4.78 -3.91 16.31
CA VAL A 108 5.70 -4.46 17.31
C VAL A 108 5.48 -5.98 17.40
N PRO A 109 6.50 -6.82 17.10
CA PRO A 109 6.41 -8.26 17.30
C PRO A 109 6.11 -8.62 18.76
N SER A 110 5.32 -9.68 18.97
CA SER A 110 5.05 -10.17 20.33
C SER A 110 6.26 -10.81 20.98
N ASP A 111 7.20 -11.31 20.16
CA ASP A 111 8.43 -11.91 20.62
C ASP A 111 9.45 -10.82 21.01
N PRO A 112 9.85 -10.72 22.30
CA PRO A 112 10.76 -9.68 22.76
C PRO A 112 12.19 -9.79 22.18
N VAL A 113 12.59 -10.96 21.66
CA VAL A 113 13.90 -11.12 20.99
C VAL A 113 13.85 -10.69 19.52
N CYS A 114 12.66 -10.65 18.91
CA CYS A 114 12.46 -10.20 17.54
C CYS A 114 12.36 -8.67 17.49
N LYS A 115 13.49 -7.98 17.31
CA LYS A 115 13.52 -6.53 17.16
C LYS A 115 13.50 -6.13 15.68
N ILE A 116 12.45 -5.43 15.26
CA ILE A 116 12.41 -4.78 13.95
C ILE A 116 13.25 -3.51 14.03
N LYS A 117 14.37 -3.47 13.30
CA LYS A 117 15.13 -2.23 13.13
C LYS A 117 14.33 -1.28 12.25
N GLN A 118 14.05 -0.09 12.78
CA GLN A 118 13.43 0.98 12.00
C GLN A 118 14.52 1.74 11.24
N PHE A 119 14.33 1.90 9.94
CA PHE A 119 15.18 2.71 9.08
C PHE A 119 14.49 4.05 8.87
N HIS A 120 15.13 5.15 9.28
CA HIS A 120 14.53 6.49 9.20
C HIS A 120 15.21 7.40 8.18
N ASN A 121 16.40 7.01 7.70
CA ASN A 121 17.22 7.88 6.87
C ASN A 121 18.04 7.07 5.85
N LYS A 122 18.60 7.82 4.91
CA LYS A 122 19.43 7.32 3.82
C LYS A 122 20.70 6.66 4.32
N THR A 123 21.32 7.17 5.37
CA THR A 123 22.59 6.64 5.90
C THR A 123 22.40 5.20 6.37
N ASP A 124 21.40 4.95 7.21
CA ASP A 124 21.11 3.60 7.73
C ASP A 124 20.72 2.64 6.60
N THR A 125 19.91 3.13 5.66
CA THR A 125 19.45 2.32 4.51
C THR A 125 20.61 1.99 3.58
N CYS A 126 21.52 2.93 3.35
CA CYS A 126 22.72 2.73 2.54
C CYS A 126 23.77 1.86 3.22
N GLN A 127 23.85 1.87 4.56
CA GLN A 127 24.69 0.93 5.29
C GLN A 127 24.22 -0.51 5.07
N MET A 128 22.90 -0.74 4.97
CA MET A 128 22.34 -2.06 4.72
C MET A 128 22.48 -2.49 3.26
N LEU A 129 22.21 -1.59 2.31
CA LEU A 129 22.11 -1.92 0.88
C LEU A 129 23.36 -1.56 0.06
N GLY A 130 24.45 -1.08 0.67
CA GLY A 130 25.67 -0.75 -0.05
C GLY A 130 26.19 -1.93 -0.86
N ASN A 131 26.68 -1.66 -2.08
CA ASN A 131 27.20 -2.68 -3.02
C ASN A 131 26.19 -3.78 -3.36
N SER A 132 24.91 -3.44 -3.53
CA SER A 132 23.86 -4.40 -3.89
C SER A 132 23.07 -4.00 -5.12
N THR A 133 22.47 -4.99 -5.78
CA THR A 133 21.46 -4.79 -6.81
C THR A 133 20.12 -5.28 -6.29
N VAL A 134 19.14 -4.40 -6.18
CA VAL A 134 17.79 -4.71 -5.73
C VAL A 134 16.82 -4.63 -6.91
N LEU A 135 16.23 -5.77 -7.25
CA LEU A 135 15.23 -5.91 -8.30
C LEU A 135 13.88 -6.19 -7.66
N MET A 136 12.94 -5.25 -7.81
CA MET A 136 11.56 -5.41 -7.36
C MET A 136 10.66 -5.65 -8.58
N ILE A 137 9.86 -6.70 -8.52
CA ILE A 137 8.99 -7.13 -9.60
C ILE A 137 7.60 -7.35 -9.03
N GLY A 138 6.58 -6.78 -9.68
CA GLY A 138 5.20 -7.09 -9.33
C GLY A 138 4.20 -6.04 -9.73
N ASP A 139 3.04 -6.11 -9.10
CA ASP A 139 1.90 -5.26 -9.37
C ASP A 139 1.93 -3.93 -8.57
N SER A 140 0.74 -3.34 -8.40
CA SER A 140 0.55 -2.11 -7.63
C SER A 140 1.04 -2.17 -6.19
N PHE A 141 0.97 -3.33 -5.53
CA PHE A 141 1.49 -3.52 -4.17
C PHE A 141 3.02 -3.40 -4.16
N MET A 142 3.71 -4.11 -5.07
CA MET A 142 5.16 -4.04 -5.17
C MET A 142 5.65 -2.66 -5.58
N ARG A 143 4.88 -1.92 -6.39
CA ARG A 143 5.14 -0.51 -6.65
C ARG A 143 5.14 0.32 -5.37
N HIS A 144 4.17 0.13 -4.47
CA HIS A 144 4.12 0.87 -3.21
C HIS A 144 5.31 0.53 -2.30
N VAL A 145 5.70 -0.75 -2.21
CA VAL A 145 6.90 -1.15 -1.45
C VAL A 145 8.15 -0.51 -2.05
N TYR A 146 8.28 -0.49 -3.38
CA TYR A 146 9.40 0.14 -4.07
C TYR A 146 9.47 1.65 -3.82
N ILE A 147 8.33 2.36 -3.86
CA ILE A 147 8.24 3.78 -3.53
C ILE A 147 8.70 4.03 -2.08
N ALA A 148 8.28 3.21 -1.13
CA ALA A 148 8.69 3.30 0.26
C ALA A 148 10.21 3.10 0.42
N LEU A 149 10.80 2.15 -0.29
CA LEU A 149 12.25 1.93 -0.28
C LEU A 149 13.03 3.10 -0.89
N LEU A 150 12.61 3.60 -2.06
CA LEU A 150 13.21 4.77 -2.68
C LEU A 150 13.18 5.99 -1.74
N SER A 151 12.08 6.14 -1.01
CA SER A 151 11.87 7.23 -0.07
C SER A 151 12.91 7.23 1.05
N LEU A 152 13.20 6.05 1.62
CA LEU A 152 14.25 5.88 2.62
C LEU A 152 15.64 6.23 2.07
N LEU A 153 15.95 5.76 0.85
CA LEU A 153 17.23 5.98 0.18
C LEU A 153 17.47 7.43 -0.27
N ARG A 154 16.42 8.22 -0.41
CA ARG A 154 16.52 9.64 -0.79
C ARG A 154 16.46 10.57 0.40
N SER A 155 15.78 10.17 1.48
CA SER A 155 15.49 11.03 2.64
C SER A 155 14.82 12.35 2.26
N ASP A 156 13.96 12.35 1.22
CA ASP A 156 13.44 13.58 0.62
C ASP A 156 11.97 13.56 0.22
N LEU A 157 11.18 12.59 0.74
CA LEU A 157 9.75 12.46 0.49
C LEU A 157 8.97 13.79 0.39
N PRO A 158 9.21 14.82 1.24
CA PRO A 158 8.48 16.09 1.17
C PRO A 158 8.60 16.86 -0.15
N HIS A 159 9.54 16.51 -1.04
CA HIS A 159 9.84 17.26 -2.25
C HIS A 159 9.34 16.59 -3.54
N GLY A 160 8.80 15.37 -3.45
CA GLY A 160 8.24 14.63 -4.59
C GLY A 160 9.26 13.97 -5.50
N PRO A 161 8.85 13.50 -6.70
CA PRO A 161 9.70 12.71 -7.57
C PRO A 161 10.88 13.51 -8.12
N LYS A 162 12.09 12.98 -7.96
CA LYS A 162 13.35 13.58 -8.48
C LYS A 162 13.67 13.22 -9.93
N VAL A 163 12.72 12.68 -10.69
CA VAL A 163 12.95 12.35 -12.10
C VAL A 163 13.27 13.65 -12.85
N ALA A 164 14.37 13.65 -13.61
CA ALA A 164 14.94 14.84 -14.25
C ALA A 164 13.91 15.64 -15.09
N LYS A 165 12.96 14.93 -15.71
CA LYS A 165 11.91 15.51 -16.58
C LYS A 165 10.66 16.00 -15.83
N ALA A 166 10.53 15.76 -14.52
CA ALA A 166 9.35 16.19 -13.77
C ALA A 166 9.31 17.72 -13.67
N THR A 167 8.19 18.34 -14.04
CA THR A 167 7.98 19.79 -13.91
C THR A 167 7.85 20.20 -12.44
N SER A 168 8.00 21.50 -12.13
CA SER A 168 7.79 22.01 -10.77
C SER A 168 6.38 21.68 -10.23
N VAL A 169 5.37 21.77 -11.09
CA VAL A 169 3.98 21.42 -10.76
C VAL A 169 3.85 19.93 -10.44
N GLN A 170 4.44 19.06 -11.25
CA GLN A 170 4.44 17.61 -11.02
C GLN A 170 5.14 17.24 -9.71
N ARG A 171 6.30 17.85 -9.42
CA ARG A 171 7.02 17.64 -8.16
C ARG A 171 6.16 18.05 -6.96
N PHE A 172 5.50 19.20 -7.05
CA PHE A 172 4.60 19.68 -6.00
C PHE A 172 3.39 18.75 -5.79
N MET A 173 2.72 18.33 -6.87
CA MET A 173 1.52 17.48 -6.78
C MET A 173 1.79 16.06 -6.29
N CYS A 174 3.02 15.56 -6.46
CA CYS A 174 3.42 14.19 -6.14
C CYS A 174 4.38 14.12 -4.93
N ARG A 175 4.35 15.12 -4.05
CA ARG A 175 5.17 15.15 -2.82
C ARG A 175 4.56 14.35 -1.67
N GLY A 176 5.39 13.88 -0.75
CA GLY A 176 4.95 13.10 0.41
C GLY A 176 4.14 11.89 -0.03
N ASP A 177 3.02 11.63 0.64
CA ASP A 177 2.15 10.48 0.34
C ASP A 177 1.47 10.57 -1.03
N TYR A 178 1.38 11.76 -1.63
CA TYR A 178 0.77 11.92 -2.95
C TYR A 178 1.53 11.18 -4.06
N ILE A 179 2.80 10.78 -3.84
CA ILE A 179 3.56 9.94 -4.78
C ILE A 179 2.88 8.59 -5.07
N TYR A 180 2.05 8.08 -4.15
CA TYR A 180 1.34 6.82 -4.31
C TYR A 180 0.12 6.93 -5.25
N GLN A 181 -0.34 8.15 -5.57
CA GLN A 181 -1.48 8.36 -6.46
C GLN A 181 -1.19 7.95 -7.91
N GLN A 182 -2.21 7.48 -8.61
CA GLN A 182 -2.09 6.96 -9.98
C GLN A 182 -1.42 7.93 -10.96
N ARG A 183 -1.78 9.22 -10.87
CA ARG A 183 -1.19 10.29 -11.70
C ARG A 183 0.32 10.46 -11.52
N CYS A 184 0.89 9.97 -10.42
CA CYS A 184 2.30 10.10 -10.09
C CYS A 184 3.12 8.86 -10.50
N HIS A 185 2.49 7.76 -10.92
CA HIS A 185 3.18 6.50 -11.24
C HIS A 185 4.16 6.62 -12.41
N ALA A 186 3.87 7.48 -13.39
CA ALA A 186 4.76 7.76 -14.53
C ALA A 186 6.00 8.58 -14.12
N LEU A 187 5.99 9.19 -12.94
CA LEU A 187 7.10 9.98 -12.39
C LEU A 187 7.96 9.17 -11.41
N LEU A 188 7.72 7.86 -11.32
CA LEU A 188 8.53 6.96 -10.54
C LEU A 188 9.85 6.70 -11.27
N ASP A 189 10.96 6.89 -10.56
CA ASP A 189 12.29 6.55 -11.05
C ASP A 189 12.50 5.04 -10.92
N ARG A 190 12.18 4.28 -11.97
CA ARG A 190 12.15 2.81 -11.94
C ARG A 190 13.51 2.15 -12.10
N ASP A 191 14.55 2.90 -12.44
CA ASP A 191 15.89 2.35 -12.72
C ASP A 191 16.95 3.38 -12.31
N THR A 192 17.48 3.23 -11.08
CA THR A 192 18.25 4.29 -10.44
C THR A 192 19.38 3.75 -9.58
N ASN A 193 20.32 4.64 -9.24
CA ASN A 193 21.45 4.32 -8.38
C ASN A 193 21.42 5.19 -7.11
N HIS A 194 21.68 4.57 -5.98
CA HIS A 194 21.74 5.20 -4.67
C HIS A 194 23.06 4.86 -3.95
N CYS A 195 23.25 5.42 -2.76
CA CYS A 195 24.39 5.11 -1.89
C CYS A 195 25.76 5.33 -2.56
N LYS A 196 25.99 6.54 -3.08
CA LYS A 196 27.20 6.89 -3.86
C LYS A 196 27.42 5.97 -5.07
N ASN A 197 26.33 5.64 -5.76
CA ASN A 197 26.31 4.80 -6.96
C ASN A 197 26.70 3.32 -6.72
N THR A 198 26.66 2.85 -5.46
CA THR A 198 26.98 1.45 -5.11
C THR A 198 25.74 0.57 -4.99
N THR A 199 24.54 1.16 -4.91
CA THR A 199 23.29 0.41 -4.81
C THR A 199 22.45 0.65 -6.07
N LYS A 200 22.19 -0.40 -6.83
CA LYS A 200 21.30 -0.38 -7.98
C LYS A 200 19.89 -0.74 -7.55
N LEU A 201 18.89 0.08 -7.91
CA LEU A 201 17.48 -0.23 -7.68
C LEU A 201 16.73 -0.27 -9.00
N LYS A 202 15.96 -1.33 -9.20
CA LYS A 202 15.14 -1.49 -10.40
C LYS A 202 13.74 -2.01 -10.07
N PHE A 203 12.74 -1.44 -10.73
CA PHE A 203 11.34 -1.87 -10.64
C PHE A 203 10.80 -2.28 -12.01
N TYR A 204 10.26 -3.49 -12.09
CA TYR A 204 9.45 -3.94 -13.22
C TYR A 204 8.01 -4.18 -12.78
N GLU A 205 7.09 -3.59 -13.54
CA GLU A 205 5.68 -3.76 -13.31
C GLU A 205 5.18 -4.91 -14.18
N TYR A 206 4.97 -6.06 -13.53
CA TYR A 206 4.35 -7.26 -14.11
C TYR A 206 3.22 -7.65 -13.18
N ILE A 207 2.00 -7.57 -13.70
CA ILE A 207 0.77 -7.59 -12.90
C ILE A 207 0.20 -8.99 -12.70
N SER A 208 0.59 -9.99 -13.51
CA SER A 208 0.00 -11.33 -13.46
C SER A 208 1.02 -12.44 -13.71
N SER A 209 0.67 -13.66 -13.32
CA SER A 209 1.52 -14.84 -13.50
C SER A 209 1.78 -15.20 -14.96
N LYS A 210 0.95 -14.69 -15.90
CA LYS A 210 1.16 -14.84 -17.35
C LYS A 210 2.48 -14.25 -17.83
N GLU A 211 3.06 -13.32 -17.07
CA GLU A 211 4.35 -12.70 -17.37
C GLU A 211 5.53 -13.53 -16.87
N GLY A 212 5.29 -14.71 -16.29
CA GLY A 212 6.27 -15.64 -15.74
C GLY A 212 7.54 -15.83 -16.60
N PRO A 213 7.45 -16.11 -17.91
CA PRO A 213 8.62 -16.24 -18.76
C PRO A 213 9.51 -14.98 -18.82
N VAL A 214 8.89 -13.79 -18.85
CA VAL A 214 9.60 -12.51 -18.87
C VAL A 214 10.20 -12.18 -17.51
N ILE A 215 9.48 -12.51 -16.43
CA ILE A 215 9.97 -12.41 -15.04
C ILE A 215 11.23 -13.27 -14.89
N LEU A 216 11.17 -14.54 -15.28
CA LEU A 216 12.30 -15.47 -15.18
C LEU A 216 13.50 -14.97 -15.99
N ASN A 217 13.29 -14.54 -17.24
CA ASN A 217 14.35 -13.95 -18.06
C ASN A 217 14.96 -12.66 -17.47
N THR A 218 14.19 -11.93 -16.67
CA THR A 218 14.70 -10.73 -15.99
C THR A 218 15.54 -11.10 -14.77
N ILE A 219 15.13 -12.12 -14.02
CA ILE A 219 15.87 -12.64 -12.86
C ILE A 219 17.17 -13.30 -13.29
N THR A 220 17.18 -14.08 -14.37
CA THR A 220 18.39 -14.76 -14.87
C THR A 220 19.51 -13.80 -15.25
N LYS A 221 19.18 -12.57 -15.66
CA LYS A 221 20.17 -11.50 -15.92
C LYS A 221 20.96 -11.05 -14.68
N LEU A 222 20.49 -11.40 -13.48
CA LEU A 222 21.19 -11.12 -12.23
C LEU A 222 22.12 -12.24 -11.77
N ARG A 223 22.15 -13.40 -12.46
CA ARG A 223 22.87 -14.60 -12.03
C ARG A 223 24.33 -14.34 -11.70
N ASP A 224 24.99 -13.53 -12.52
CA ASP A 224 26.43 -13.24 -12.41
C ASP A 224 26.71 -11.88 -11.74
N ILE A 225 25.67 -11.25 -11.18
CA ILE A 225 25.78 -9.97 -10.47
C ILE A 225 25.77 -10.27 -8.95
N PRO A 226 26.90 -10.10 -8.24
CA PRO A 226 26.97 -10.38 -6.81
C PRO A 226 26.05 -9.44 -6.01
N ASN A 227 25.66 -9.88 -4.81
CA ASN A 227 24.79 -9.13 -3.90
C ASN A 227 23.47 -8.67 -4.55
N SER A 228 22.90 -9.53 -5.38
CA SER A 228 21.60 -9.28 -6.03
C SER A 228 20.45 -9.84 -5.19
N TYR A 229 19.44 -9.00 -4.95
CA TYR A 229 18.23 -9.34 -4.23
C TYR A 229 17.02 -9.18 -5.15
N VAL A 230 16.19 -10.22 -5.22
CA VAL A 230 14.93 -10.19 -5.97
C VAL A 230 13.76 -10.20 -5.00
N PHE A 231 12.90 -9.20 -5.13
CA PHE A 231 11.62 -9.14 -4.44
C PHE A 231 10.52 -9.30 -5.49
N LEU A 232 9.82 -10.43 -5.46
CA LEU A 232 8.73 -10.75 -6.37
C LEU A 232 7.41 -10.75 -5.62
N GLY A 233 6.44 -9.96 -6.07
CA GLY A 233 5.08 -9.96 -5.56
C GLY A 233 4.09 -9.97 -6.71
N ILE A 234 3.57 -11.16 -7.02
CA ILE A 234 2.55 -11.40 -8.05
C ILE A 234 1.43 -12.24 -7.44
N GLY A 235 0.22 -12.11 -8.00
CA GLY A 235 -0.92 -12.96 -7.63
C GLY A 235 -2.19 -12.22 -7.24
N ILE A 236 -2.15 -10.91 -6.94
CA ILE A 236 -3.38 -10.13 -6.65
C ILE A 236 -4.33 -10.17 -7.85
N HIS A 237 -3.79 -10.07 -9.07
CA HIS A 237 -4.55 -10.12 -10.30
C HIS A 237 -4.83 -11.55 -10.81
N ASP A 238 -4.37 -12.57 -10.09
CA ASP A 238 -4.62 -13.99 -10.38
C ASP A 238 -5.45 -14.63 -9.24
N ASP A 239 -6.23 -13.82 -8.51
CA ASP A 239 -7.07 -14.23 -7.37
C ASP A 239 -6.31 -15.00 -6.28
N PHE A 240 -4.99 -14.77 -6.17
CA PHE A 240 -4.08 -15.51 -5.30
C PHE A 240 -4.11 -17.04 -5.52
N HIS A 241 -4.52 -17.50 -6.71
CA HIS A 241 -4.52 -18.92 -7.05
C HIS A 241 -3.08 -19.45 -7.20
N PHE A 242 -2.56 -20.00 -6.10
CA PHE A 242 -1.19 -20.48 -5.99
C PHE A 242 -0.77 -21.42 -7.12
N ASN A 243 -1.63 -22.36 -7.52
CA ASN A 243 -1.33 -23.34 -8.56
C ASN A 243 -1.03 -22.67 -9.92
N ILE A 244 -1.76 -21.61 -10.24
CA ILE A 244 -1.55 -20.83 -11.47
C ILE A 244 -0.20 -20.11 -11.41
N ILE A 245 0.09 -19.50 -10.26
CA ILE A 245 1.35 -18.76 -10.02
C ILE A 245 2.55 -19.70 -10.09
N ALA A 246 2.48 -20.87 -9.44
CA ALA A 246 3.57 -21.84 -9.35
C ALA A 246 3.90 -22.46 -10.72
N ALA A 247 2.88 -22.88 -11.47
CA ALA A 247 3.06 -23.51 -12.78
C ALA A 247 3.67 -22.55 -13.82
N THR A 248 3.27 -21.28 -13.80
CA THR A 248 3.69 -20.29 -14.82
C THR A 248 4.99 -19.56 -14.48
N SER A 249 5.32 -19.38 -13.19
CA SER A 249 6.46 -18.57 -12.77
C SER A 249 7.72 -19.39 -12.48
N PHE A 250 7.57 -20.67 -12.13
CA PHE A 250 8.69 -21.51 -11.67
C PHE A 250 8.84 -22.83 -12.44
N GLY A 251 7.98 -23.10 -13.45
CA GLY A 251 8.05 -24.32 -14.24
C GLY A 251 7.83 -25.60 -13.41
N VAL A 252 7.18 -25.47 -12.25
CA VAL A 252 6.81 -26.62 -11.41
C VAL A 252 5.41 -27.06 -11.83
N ALA A 253 5.35 -28.13 -12.63
CA ALA A 253 4.13 -28.90 -12.88
C ALA A 253 3.97 -29.97 -11.79
#